data_AF-A0A0H1R6L9-F1
#
_entry.id   AF-A0A0H1R6L9-F1
#
_cell.length_a   1.000
_cell.length_b   1.000
_cell.length_c   1.000
_cell.angle_alpha   90.00
_cell.angle_beta   90.00
_cell.angle_gamma   90.00
#
_symmetry.space_group_name_H-M   'P 1'
#
loop_
_entity.id
_entity.type
_entity.pdbx_description
1 polymer ?
#
loop_
_entity_poly.entity_id
_entity_poly.type
_entity_poly.pdbx_seq_one_letter_code
_entity_poly.pdbx_strand_id
1 'polypeptide(L)'
;MTDPQRSVSAARKVSQKIRQELLDTLGVPKGAATVARRPTLEGDLLVVRLTAASVLSADQRPARFRGFPVTYEVVRPVKIGRL
;
A
#
# COMPACT_ATOMS: atom_id res chain seq x y z
N MET A 1 -20.64 29.76 11.12
CA MET A 1 -20.62 28.31 11.42
C MET A 1 -20.36 27.54 10.13
N THR A 2 -19.11 27.29 9.76
CA THR A 2 -18.76 26.20 8.83
C THR A 2 -17.29 25.86 9.06
N ASP A 3 -17.04 24.69 9.65
CA ASP A 3 -15.71 24.14 9.88
C ASP A 3 -15.28 23.41 8.60
N PRO A 4 -14.28 23.90 7.83
CA PRO A 4 -13.81 23.20 6.63
C PRO A 4 -12.87 22.02 6.92
N GLN A 5 -12.58 21.70 8.19
CA GLN A 5 -11.57 20.71 8.56
C GLN A 5 -12.09 19.27 8.62
N ARG A 6 -13.40 19.03 8.54
CA ARG A 6 -13.95 17.67 8.58
C ARG A 6 -13.82 16.89 7.27
N SER A 7 -13.63 17.56 6.14
CA SER A 7 -13.67 16.93 4.80
C SER A 7 -12.31 16.44 4.28
N VAL A 8 -11.20 16.94 4.84
CA VAL A 8 -9.84 16.56 4.40
C VAL A 8 -9.39 15.20 4.96
N SER A 9 -10.05 14.71 6.01
CA SER A 9 -9.68 13.48 6.72
C SER A 9 -10.22 12.20 6.07
N ALA A 10 -11.27 12.30 5.24
CA ALA A 10 -11.88 11.16 4.56
C ALA A 10 -11.21 10.82 3.22
N ALA A 11 -10.68 11.83 2.51
CA ALA A 11 -10.07 11.64 1.19
C ALA A 11 -8.64 11.06 1.25
N ARG A 12 -7.91 11.26 2.36
CA ARG A 12 -6.46 10.90 2.45
C ARG A 12 -6.18 9.49 2.95
N LYS A 13 -7.17 8.76 3.44
CA LYS A 13 -6.98 7.37 3.85
C LYS A 13 -7.76 6.49 2.89
N VAL A 14 -7.07 5.70 2.08
CA VAL A 14 -7.64 4.38 1.77
C VAL A 14 -7.91 3.77 3.14
N SER A 15 -9.18 3.43 3.40
CA SER A 15 -9.63 2.93 4.69
C SER A 15 -8.62 1.90 5.18
N GLN A 16 -8.14 2.04 6.42
CA GLN A 16 -7.17 1.10 7.00
C GLN A 16 -7.57 -0.36 6.74
N LYS A 17 -8.87 -0.61 6.71
CA LYS A 17 -9.51 -1.84 6.25
C LYS A 17 -9.05 -2.32 4.86
N ILE A 18 -9.10 -1.50 3.82
CA ILE A 18 -8.69 -1.89 2.45
C ILE A 18 -7.20 -2.20 2.38
N ARG A 19 -6.36 -1.46 3.13
CA ARG A 19 -4.92 -1.75 3.22
C ARG A 19 -4.67 -3.11 3.87
N GLN A 20 -5.39 -3.40 4.95
CA GLN A 20 -5.29 -4.68 5.65
C GLN A 20 -5.81 -5.82 4.77
N GLU A 21 -6.96 -5.66 4.12
CA GLU A 21 -7.53 -6.64 3.19
C GLU A 21 -6.55 -6.98 2.06
N LEU A 22 -5.86 -5.97 1.49
CA LEU A 22 -4.86 -6.22 0.45
C LEU A 22 -3.65 -6.98 1.00
N LEU A 23 -3.14 -6.62 2.17
CA LEU A 23 -2.03 -7.36 2.81
C LEU A 23 -2.41 -8.81 3.12
N ASP A 24 -3.63 -9.03 3.62
CA ASP A 24 -4.16 -10.37 3.92
C ASP A 24 -4.34 -11.19 2.64
N THR A 25 -4.83 -10.58 1.56
CA THR A 25 -4.97 -11.21 0.23
C THR A 25 -3.62 -11.62 -0.35
N LEU A 26 -2.58 -10.81 -0.12
CA LEU A 26 -1.22 -11.13 -0.56
C LEU A 26 -0.58 -12.26 0.25
N GLY A 27 -1.13 -12.62 1.43
CA GLY A 27 -0.66 -13.74 2.24
C GLY A 27 0.78 -13.59 2.75
N VAL A 28 1.30 -12.36 2.76
CA VAL A 28 2.70 -12.08 3.10
C VAL A 28 2.91 -12.00 4.63
N PRO A 29 4.11 -12.36 5.12
CA PRO A 29 4.42 -12.21 6.54
C PRO A 29 4.26 -10.77 7.03
N LYS A 30 3.86 -10.60 8.30
CA LYS A 30 3.78 -9.26 8.92
C LYS A 30 5.13 -8.55 8.83
N GLY A 31 5.14 -7.34 8.29
CA GLY A 31 6.35 -6.53 8.09
C GLY A 31 7.11 -6.81 6.77
N ALA A 32 6.72 -7.85 6.01
CA ALA A 32 7.30 -8.13 4.69
C ALA A 32 6.74 -7.23 3.58
N ALA A 33 5.55 -6.65 3.80
CA ALA A 33 4.94 -5.69 2.89
C ALA A 33 4.24 -4.55 3.64
N THR A 34 4.15 -3.40 2.99
CA THR A 34 3.36 -2.26 3.44
C THR A 34 2.55 -1.70 2.27
N VAL A 35 1.35 -1.17 2.54
CA VAL A 35 0.49 -0.58 1.52
C VAL A 35 0.29 0.90 1.81
N ALA A 36 0.59 1.74 0.83
CA ALA A 36 0.35 3.18 0.86
C ALA A 36 -0.61 3.59 -0.25
N ARG A 37 -1.45 4.60 0.01
CA ARG A 37 -2.22 5.28 -1.04
C ARG A 37 -1.38 6.45 -1.56
N ARG A 38 -1.23 6.58 -2.86
CA ARG A 38 -0.67 7.77 -3.50
C ARG A 38 -1.74 8.41 -4.39
N PRO A 39 -2.08 9.70 -4.17
CA PRO A 39 -2.87 10.45 -5.14
C PRO A 39 -2.00 10.76 -6.37
N THR A 40 -2.53 10.56 -7.57
CA THR A 40 -1.95 10.98 -8.84
C THR A 40 -2.94 11.83 -9.63
N LEU A 41 -2.49 12.42 -10.74
CA LEU A 41 -3.32 13.24 -11.62
C LEU A 41 -4.48 12.47 -12.25
N GLU A 42 -4.36 11.14 -12.36
CA GLU A 42 -5.38 10.25 -12.94
C GLU A 42 -6.31 9.63 -11.87
N GLY A 43 -5.99 9.79 -10.59
CA GLY A 43 -6.74 9.24 -9.48
C GLY A 43 -5.85 8.68 -8.38
N ASP A 44 -6.46 7.97 -7.44
CA ASP A 44 -5.71 7.34 -6.34
C ASP A 44 -5.20 5.95 -6.72
N LEU A 45 -3.95 5.65 -6.36
CA LEU A 45 -3.35 4.33 -6.55
C LEU A 45 -2.80 3.75 -5.25
N LEU A 46 -2.73 2.42 -5.18
CA LEU A 46 -2.16 1.67 -4.08
C LEU A 46 -0.73 1.26 -4.41
N VAL A 47 0.23 1.67 -3.60
CA VAL A 47 1.63 1.26 -3.69
C VAL A 47 1.89 0.20 -2.63
N VAL A 48 2.20 -1.02 -3.07
CA VAL A 48 2.64 -2.12 -2.22
C VAL A 48 4.16 -2.15 -2.20
N ARG A 49 4.73 -1.85 -1.04
CA ARG A 49 6.18 -1.86 -0.81
C ARG A 49 6.59 -3.17 -0.16
N LEU A 50 7.44 -3.95 -0.84
CA LEU A 50 7.95 -5.24 -0.39
C LEU A 50 9.37 -5.09 0.16
N THR A 51 9.61 -5.48 1.41
CA THR A 51 10.89 -5.27 2.14
C THR A 51 11.82 -6.48 2.06
N ALA A 52 11.28 -7.66 1.78
CA ALA A 52 12.08 -8.82 1.38
C ALA A 52 11.79 -9.06 -0.11
N ALA A 53 12.83 -9.33 -0.90
CA ALA A 53 12.69 -9.79 -2.29
C ALA A 53 12.01 -11.18 -2.39
N SER A 54 11.48 -11.68 -1.29
CA SER A 54 10.94 -13.00 -1.14
C SER A 54 9.43 -12.97 -1.40
N VAL A 55 9.05 -13.64 -2.49
CA VAL A 55 7.87 -14.52 -2.60
C VAL A 55 6.49 -13.91 -2.91
N LEU A 56 6.38 -12.97 -3.84
CA LEU A 56 5.10 -12.81 -4.56
C LEU A 56 5.31 -13.18 -6.03
N SER A 57 4.77 -14.32 -6.45
CA SER A 57 4.71 -14.70 -7.87
C SER A 57 3.87 -13.67 -8.65
N ALA A 58 4.12 -13.52 -9.96
CA ALA A 58 3.37 -12.56 -10.77
C ALA A 58 1.84 -12.77 -10.68
N ASP A 59 1.40 -14.02 -10.55
CA ASP A 59 -0.01 -14.38 -10.36
C ASP A 59 -0.63 -13.89 -9.05
N GLN A 60 0.18 -13.61 -8.04
CA GLN A 60 -0.26 -13.11 -6.73
C GLN A 60 -0.27 -11.58 -6.67
N ARG A 61 0.05 -10.89 -7.78
CA ARG A 61 0.14 -9.43 -7.86
C ARG A 61 -1.02 -8.86 -8.66
N PRO A 62 -2.20 -8.67 -8.05
CA PRO A 62 -3.31 -8.03 -8.74
C PRO A 62 -2.92 -6.63 -9.22
N ALA A 63 -3.10 -6.36 -10.51
CA ALA A 63 -2.91 -5.02 -11.07
C ALA A 63 -3.95 -4.00 -10.55
N ARG A 64 -5.09 -4.48 -10.04
CA ARG A 64 -6.16 -3.68 -9.45
C ARG A 64 -6.74 -4.36 -8.22
N PHE A 65 -7.04 -3.58 -7.19
CA PHE A 65 -7.70 -4.07 -5.97
C PHE A 65 -8.83 -3.13 -5.57
N ARG A 66 -10.05 -3.65 -5.44
CA ARG A 66 -11.26 -2.88 -5.08
C ARG A 66 -11.46 -1.61 -5.94
N GLY A 67 -11.08 -1.66 -7.22
CA GLY A 67 -11.18 -0.53 -8.15
C GLY A 67 -9.96 0.39 -8.19
N PHE A 68 -9.02 0.28 -7.24
CA PHE A 68 -7.78 1.05 -7.26
C PHE A 68 -6.69 0.34 -8.09
N PRO A 69 -5.95 1.05 -8.95
CA PRO A 69 -4.72 0.52 -9.54
C PRO A 69 -3.69 0.22 -8.45
N VAL A 70 -2.97 -0.89 -8.59
CA VAL A 70 -1.97 -1.35 -7.62
C VAL A 70 -0.60 -1.41 -8.30
N THR A 71 0.41 -0.85 -7.64
CA THR A 71 1.81 -0.90 -8.07
C THR A 71 2.67 -1.54 -7.00
N TYR A 72 3.72 -2.24 -7.40
CA TYR A 72 4.60 -2.98 -6.50
C TYR A 72 6.01 -2.38 -6.54
N GLU A 73 6.50 -1.93 -5.39
CA GLU A 73 7.86 -1.41 -5.22
C GLU A 73 8.65 -2.38 -4.33
N VAL A 74 9.81 -2.84 -4.78
CA VAL A 74 10.71 -3.62 -3.92
C VAL A 74 11.66 -2.65 -3.22
N VAL A 75 11.56 -2.55 -1.91
CA VAL A 75 12.44 -1.72 -1.08
C VAL A 75 13.52 -2.61 -0.51
N ARG A 76 14.79 -2.30 -0.78
CA ARG A 76 15.89 -3.00 -0.11
C ARG A 76 15.84 -2.66 1.37
N PRO A 77 15.90 -3.66 2.27
CA PRO A 77 16.04 -3.37 3.69
C PRO A 77 17.36 -2.61 3.84
N VAL A 78 17.29 -1.41 4.41
CA VAL A 78 18.50 -0.67 4.77
C VAL A 78 19.19 -1.54 5.81
N LYS A 79 20.24 -2.26 5.41
CA LYS A 79 21.16 -2.87 6.36
C LYS A 79 21.80 -1.69 7.09
N ILE A 80 21.25 -1.34 8.25
CA ILE A 80 21.99 -0.53 9.22
C ILE A 80 23.19 -1.41 9.56
N GLY A 81 24.32 -1.10 8.93
CA GLY A 81 25.59 -1.74 9.22
C GLY A 81 25.82 -1.64 10.71
N ARG A 82 26.09 -2.79 11.32
CA ARG A 82 26.74 -2.83 12.63
C ARG A 82 28.09 -2.11 12.53
N LEU A 83 28.44 -1.45 13.63
CA LEU A 83 29.72 -0.84 14.02
C LEU A 83 29.89 0.61 13.60
#